data_AF-A2X599-F1
#
_entry.id   AF-A2X599-F1
#
_cell.length_a   1.000
_cell.length_b   1.000
_cell.length_c   1.000
_cell.angle_alpha   90.00
_cell.angle_beta   90.00
_cell.angle_gamma   90.00
#
_symmetry.space_group_name_H-M   'P 1'
#
loop_
_entity.id
_entity.type
_entity.pdbx_description
1 polymer ?
#
loop_
_entity_poly.entity_id
_entity_poly.type
_entity_poly.pdbx_seq_one_letter_code
_entity_poly.pdbx_strand_id
1 'polypeptide(L)'
;MDSPAGTDDPPPFAASGHYSLRPRDRRAPPSTNPRKRPRISIENDVIGDIGEARGYARPMGLAAVLDLALSPSPSSDIWQNFAMEYRAKFVVWRLAFQVFTDKSLAINCDTGVDDQLNLMITKYHRKEGKIAVGKPEYKTIIEANLGISCLYDEFVMEVMWGLTNLMHSLVPEENSQLSKEDRLQMSQGLKMLLNRYGFDVKPGMVNKRILEAASDLYDCDDCDDCEKKNNWSLRRAGRNLMDISSINSEDWGLLKLSTALMIVCYPEEKIIACLLKHSTDLLIASYPRREVIECSQKMFSPDVLSKLVTDAPKYGIWIKKRTSKRIHEEMVFLYQQRIEKRKLLATLIGEATKVYEAEQAELLTN
;
A
#
# COMPACT_ATOMS: atom_id res chain seq x y z
N MET A 1 -67.81 48.65 -0.60
CA MET A 1 -67.55 49.24 -1.92
C MET A 1 -66.06 49.09 -2.21
N ASP A 2 -65.77 48.06 -3.00
CA ASP A 2 -65.04 48.15 -4.26
C ASP A 2 -63.53 48.51 -4.27
N SER A 3 -62.73 47.46 -4.47
CA SER A 3 -61.61 47.40 -5.45
C SER A 3 -62.17 47.52 -6.90
N PRO A 4 -61.37 47.67 -8.00
CA PRO A 4 -59.92 47.50 -8.19
C PRO A 4 -59.28 48.73 -8.91
N ALA A 5 -58.15 48.75 -9.64
CA ALA A 5 -57.17 47.74 -10.13
C ALA A 5 -55.79 48.40 -10.38
N GLY A 6 -54.76 47.62 -10.72
CA GLY A 6 -53.51 48.13 -11.32
C GLY A 6 -52.29 47.21 -11.17
N THR A 7 -51.85 46.59 -12.27
CA THR A 7 -50.61 45.80 -12.41
C THR A 7 -49.41 46.68 -12.74
N ASP A 8 -48.18 46.27 -12.38
CA ASP A 8 -46.97 46.52 -13.19
C ASP A 8 -45.76 45.69 -12.72
N ASP A 9 -45.11 44.98 -13.65
CA ASP A 9 -43.82 44.30 -13.49
C ASP A 9 -42.67 45.22 -13.99
N PRO A 10 -41.49 45.28 -13.33
CA PRO A 10 -40.35 46.04 -13.81
C PRO A 10 -39.23 45.18 -14.46
N PRO A 11 -38.81 45.50 -15.70
CA PRO A 11 -37.51 45.12 -16.27
C PRO A 11 -36.54 46.34 -16.30
N PRO A 12 -35.32 46.24 -16.87
CA PRO A 12 -34.24 45.31 -16.54
C PRO A 12 -32.95 46.06 -16.11
N PHE A 13 -32.03 45.41 -15.38
CA PHE A 13 -30.74 46.03 -15.02
C PHE A 13 -29.70 45.97 -16.16
N ALA A 14 -28.92 47.03 -16.29
CA ALA A 14 -27.98 47.26 -17.39
C ALA A 14 -26.64 46.49 -17.27
N ALA A 15 -25.98 46.30 -18.42
CA ALA A 15 -24.74 45.54 -18.55
C ALA A 15 -23.47 46.41 -18.43
N SER A 16 -22.39 45.83 -17.92
CA SER A 16 -21.01 46.11 -18.38
C SER A 16 -20.08 44.94 -18.02
N GLY A 17 -19.18 44.56 -18.93
CA GLY A 17 -18.29 43.40 -18.73
C GLY A 17 -17.81 42.76 -20.04
N HIS A 18 -17.09 43.51 -20.86
CA HIS A 18 -16.61 43.03 -22.17
C HIS A 18 -15.50 41.98 -22.06
N TYR A 19 -15.74 40.79 -22.62
CA TYR A 19 -14.65 39.88 -23.03
C TYR A 19 -13.96 40.42 -24.28
N SER A 20 -12.62 40.54 -24.24
CA SER A 20 -11.81 40.88 -25.42
C SER A 20 -10.88 39.72 -25.78
N LEU A 21 -11.13 39.12 -26.95
CA LEU A 21 -10.25 38.13 -27.58
C LEU A 21 -9.18 38.82 -28.42
N ARG A 22 -7.91 38.41 -28.31
CA ARG A 22 -6.92 38.52 -29.41
C ARG A 22 -5.99 37.29 -29.45
N PRO A 23 -5.57 36.83 -30.65
CA PRO A 23 -4.88 35.55 -30.82
C PRO A 23 -3.36 35.69 -31.00
N ARG A 24 -2.61 34.59 -30.80
CA ARG A 24 -1.27 34.38 -31.35
C ARG A 24 -1.02 32.91 -31.73
N ASP A 25 -0.89 32.66 -33.02
CA ASP A 25 -0.22 31.47 -33.55
C ASP A 25 1.29 31.53 -33.29
N ARG A 26 1.89 30.38 -32.97
CA ARG A 26 2.87 29.68 -33.82
C ARG A 26 3.38 28.41 -33.13
N ARG A 27 3.30 27.28 -33.85
CA ARG A 27 3.84 25.97 -33.42
C ARG A 27 5.34 25.91 -33.70
N ALA A 28 6.09 25.21 -32.85
CA ALA A 28 7.38 24.63 -33.19
C ALA A 28 7.25 23.09 -33.13
N PRO A 29 7.75 22.33 -34.12
CA PRO A 29 7.61 20.87 -34.13
C PRO A 29 8.65 20.17 -33.22
N PRO A 30 8.37 18.94 -32.74
CA PRO A 30 9.34 18.16 -31.98
C PRO A 30 10.51 17.70 -32.85
N SER A 31 11.74 17.79 -32.33
CA SER A 31 12.93 17.30 -33.04
C SER A 31 12.99 15.77 -33.07
N THR A 32 13.08 15.20 -34.27
CA THR A 32 13.30 13.78 -34.50
C THR A 32 14.77 13.49 -34.76
N ASN A 33 15.43 12.70 -33.90
CA ASN A 33 16.06 11.47 -34.36
C ASN A 33 16.56 10.55 -33.23
N PRO A 34 16.48 9.21 -33.40
CA PRO A 34 16.94 8.24 -32.41
C PRO A 34 18.41 7.84 -32.64
N ARG A 35 19.10 7.39 -31.59
CA ARG A 35 20.27 6.52 -31.72
C ARG A 35 19.99 5.17 -31.07
N LYS A 36 20.47 4.11 -31.75
CA LYS A 36 20.04 2.71 -31.63
C LYS A 36 21.22 1.85 -31.17
N ARG A 37 20.95 0.85 -30.31
CA ARG A 37 21.76 -0.37 -30.02
C ARG A 37 23.05 -0.12 -29.20
N PRO A 38 23.64 -1.16 -28.57
CA PRO A 38 23.29 -2.60 -28.57
C PRO A 38 22.81 -3.17 -27.22
N ARG A 39 22.42 -4.46 -27.21
CA ARG A 39 22.16 -5.29 -26.03
C ARG A 39 23.46 -5.94 -25.55
N ILE A 40 23.60 -6.22 -24.24
CA ILE A 40 23.90 -7.55 -23.62
C ILE A 40 24.36 -7.39 -22.14
N SER A 41 23.64 -8.09 -21.26
CA SER A 41 23.88 -8.69 -19.92
C SER A 41 24.84 -8.17 -18.80
N ILE A 42 24.27 -7.65 -17.69
CA ILE A 42 24.22 -8.16 -16.26
C ILE A 42 25.57 -8.39 -15.47
N GLU A 43 25.92 -7.76 -14.32
CA GLU A 43 25.60 -8.14 -12.88
C GLU A 43 26.04 -7.15 -11.71
N ASN A 44 25.11 -6.31 -11.20
CA ASN A 44 24.75 -5.88 -9.79
C ASN A 44 25.60 -4.94 -8.81
N ASP A 45 24.96 -4.45 -7.70
CA ASP A 45 25.12 -3.79 -6.31
C ASP A 45 25.44 -2.26 -5.96
N VAL A 46 25.47 -1.90 -4.64
CA VAL A 46 25.03 -0.62 -4.00
C VAL A 46 25.57 -0.42 -2.54
N ILE A 47 25.93 0.81 -2.04
CA ILE A 47 26.55 1.17 -0.69
C ILE A 47 26.25 2.61 -0.18
N GLY A 48 25.49 2.89 0.92
CA GLY A 48 25.11 4.28 1.37
C GLY A 48 25.05 4.73 2.85
N ASP A 49 24.53 5.95 3.14
CA ASP A 49 24.42 6.60 4.49
C ASP A 49 23.34 7.74 4.55
N ILE A 50 22.83 8.12 5.75
CA ILE A 50 21.43 8.54 6.00
C ILE A 50 21.18 9.46 7.24
N GLY A 51 19.99 10.07 7.34
CA GLY A 51 19.33 10.45 8.61
C GLY A 51 18.12 9.56 9.01
N GLU A 52 18.06 9.14 10.28
CA GLU A 52 17.01 8.33 10.96
C GLU A 52 16.92 6.79 10.76
N ALA A 53 17.30 6.15 9.64
CA ALA A 53 17.50 4.68 9.62
C ALA A 53 18.48 4.18 8.52
N ARG A 54 19.75 3.95 8.88
CA ARG A 54 20.88 4.39 8.04
C ARG A 54 21.44 3.44 6.95
N GLY A 55 22.26 3.93 6.00
CA GLY A 55 22.25 3.54 4.56
C GLY A 55 23.08 2.33 4.10
N TYR A 56 22.87 1.81 2.88
CA TYR A 56 22.84 0.36 2.57
C TYR A 56 23.95 -0.20 1.68
N ALA A 57 24.74 -1.21 2.14
CA ALA A 57 25.90 -1.81 1.44
C ALA A 57 25.87 -3.32 1.08
N ARG A 58 25.67 -3.72 -0.18
CA ARG A 58 25.74 -5.11 -0.69
C ARG A 58 26.83 -5.24 -1.78
N PRO A 59 27.54 -6.39 -1.94
CA PRO A 59 28.52 -6.60 -3.00
C PRO A 59 28.11 -7.46 -4.18
N MET A 60 27.98 -6.74 -5.26
CA MET A 60 28.14 -7.10 -6.64
C MET A 60 28.64 -5.78 -7.29
N GLY A 61 29.55 -5.85 -8.28
CA GLY A 61 29.87 -4.92 -9.39
C GLY A 61 29.86 -3.37 -9.29
N LEU A 62 29.28 -2.75 -8.27
CA LEU A 62 28.84 -1.37 -8.24
C LEU A 62 28.75 -0.93 -6.76
N ALA A 63 28.79 0.37 -6.50
CA ALA A 63 28.52 0.91 -5.16
C ALA A 63 27.77 2.25 -5.26
N ALA A 64 26.59 2.34 -4.65
CA ALA A 64 25.72 3.50 -4.71
C ALA A 64 25.32 4.00 -3.33
N VAL A 65 25.68 5.24 -3.00
CA VAL A 65 25.26 5.86 -1.75
C VAL A 65 23.80 6.23 -1.84
N LEU A 66 22.97 5.56 -1.04
CA LEU A 66 21.55 5.85 -0.88
C LEU A 66 21.27 6.50 0.48
N ASP A 67 20.51 7.61 0.46
CA ASP A 67 19.80 8.14 1.63
C ASP A 67 18.41 7.47 1.71
N LEU A 68 17.90 7.11 2.90
CA LEU A 68 16.52 6.68 3.10
C LEU A 68 15.83 7.48 4.19
N ALA A 69 14.56 7.80 3.95
CA ALA A 69 13.64 8.33 4.96
C ALA A 69 12.58 7.27 5.30
N LEU A 70 13.00 6.21 5.98
CA LEU A 70 12.08 5.23 6.56
C LEU A 70 11.71 5.65 7.99
N SER A 71 10.41 5.74 8.25
CA SER A 71 9.91 5.81 9.63
C SER A 71 10.29 4.52 10.39
N PRO A 72 10.56 4.57 11.70
CA PRO A 72 10.72 3.37 12.53
C PRO A 72 9.38 2.61 12.64
N SER A 73 9.07 1.81 11.63
CA SER A 73 7.98 0.82 11.63
C SER A 73 8.50 -0.54 12.10
N PRO A 74 7.60 -1.46 12.50
CA PRO A 74 7.88 -2.89 12.49
C PRO A 74 8.55 -3.34 11.17
N SER A 75 9.46 -4.32 11.26
CA SER A 75 10.13 -4.88 10.07
C SER A 75 9.16 -5.50 9.07
N SER A 76 7.97 -5.91 9.53
CA SER A 76 6.88 -6.42 8.70
C SER A 76 6.28 -5.44 7.70
N ASP A 77 6.60 -4.14 7.80
CA ASP A 77 5.89 -3.09 7.06
C ASP A 77 6.80 -2.41 6.03
N ILE A 78 8.13 -2.59 6.17
CA ILE A 78 9.17 -1.97 5.34
C ILE A 78 9.02 -2.33 3.86
N TRP A 79 8.80 -3.61 3.55
CA TRP A 79 8.69 -4.14 2.18
C TRP A 79 7.66 -3.41 1.33
N GLN A 80 6.62 -2.85 1.96
CA GLN A 80 5.54 -2.14 1.27
C GLN A 80 6.06 -0.91 0.53
N ASN A 81 7.08 -0.23 1.07
CA ASN A 81 7.77 0.89 0.41
C ASN A 81 8.47 0.44 -0.88
N PHE A 82 8.83 -0.84 -0.98
CA PHE A 82 9.54 -1.43 -2.12
C PHE A 82 8.64 -2.31 -3.00
N ALA A 83 7.35 -2.42 -2.68
CA ALA A 83 6.38 -3.14 -3.49
C ALA A 83 6.07 -2.41 -4.81
N MET A 84 6.17 -1.08 -4.81
CA MET A 84 5.86 -0.22 -5.95
C MET A 84 6.93 0.86 -6.13
N GLU A 85 7.41 1.04 -7.36
CA GLU A 85 8.46 2.00 -7.73
C GLU A 85 8.22 3.43 -7.21
N TYR A 86 6.98 3.92 -7.27
CA TYR A 86 6.68 5.27 -6.82
C TYR A 86 6.82 5.44 -5.30
N ARG A 87 6.58 4.38 -4.50
CA ARG A 87 6.74 4.42 -3.03
C ARG A 87 8.22 4.50 -2.66
N ALA A 88 9.05 3.68 -3.29
CA ALA A 88 10.49 3.71 -3.07
C ALA A 88 11.09 5.09 -3.41
N LYS A 89 10.60 5.77 -4.44
CA LYS A 89 11.02 7.14 -4.80
C LYS A 89 10.67 8.21 -3.75
N PHE A 90 9.82 7.92 -2.77
CA PHE A 90 9.56 8.79 -1.61
C PHE A 90 10.40 8.46 -0.38
N VAL A 91 11.09 7.32 -0.36
CA VAL A 91 11.91 6.89 0.79
C VAL A 91 13.34 6.53 0.44
N VAL A 92 13.75 6.56 -0.84
CA VAL A 92 15.10 6.25 -1.34
C VAL A 92 15.61 7.40 -2.22
N TRP A 93 16.79 7.95 -1.91
CA TRP A 93 17.49 8.93 -2.77
C TRP A 93 18.92 8.49 -3.05
N ARG A 94 19.32 8.53 -4.32
CA ARG A 94 20.71 8.23 -4.73
C ARG A 94 21.59 9.47 -4.58
N LEU A 95 22.50 9.43 -3.61
CA LEU A 95 23.51 10.46 -3.30
C LEU A 95 24.78 10.33 -4.15
N ALA A 96 25.23 9.09 -4.41
CA ALA A 96 26.38 8.79 -5.27
C ALA A 96 26.26 7.41 -5.92
N PHE A 97 27.10 7.14 -6.92
CA PHE A 97 27.18 5.87 -7.64
C PHE A 97 28.57 5.71 -8.26
N GLN A 98 29.15 4.52 -8.15
CA GLN A 98 30.42 4.14 -8.76
C GLN A 98 30.33 2.72 -9.34
N VAL A 99 31.04 2.49 -10.44
CA VAL A 99 31.14 1.20 -11.13
C VAL A 99 32.48 0.54 -10.80
N PHE A 100 32.48 -0.74 -10.45
CA PHE A 100 33.68 -1.52 -10.16
C PHE A 100 33.85 -2.67 -11.16
N THR A 101 34.99 -2.71 -11.85
CA THR A 101 35.30 -3.75 -12.83
C THR A 101 35.47 -5.13 -12.19
N ASP A 102 35.94 -5.16 -10.94
CA ASP A 102 36.00 -6.35 -10.09
C ASP A 102 35.38 -6.03 -8.73
N LYS A 103 34.39 -6.85 -8.36
CA LYS A 103 33.55 -6.74 -7.17
C LYS A 103 34.37 -6.92 -5.88
N SER A 104 35.40 -7.76 -5.94
CA SER A 104 36.27 -8.10 -4.81
C SER A 104 37.29 -7.02 -4.47
N LEU A 105 37.49 -6.03 -5.35
CA LEU A 105 38.38 -4.90 -5.10
C LEU A 105 37.69 -3.77 -4.32
N ALA A 106 36.35 -3.66 -4.40
CA ALA A 106 35.59 -2.61 -3.72
C ALA A 106 35.63 -2.75 -2.19
N ILE A 107 35.41 -3.96 -1.67
CA ILE A 107 35.52 -4.29 -0.24
C ILE A 107 36.10 -5.71 -0.08
N ASN A 108 37.26 -5.79 0.57
CA ASN A 108 38.00 -7.02 0.86
C ASN A 108 38.55 -7.01 2.30
N CYS A 109 38.78 -8.17 2.89
CA CYS A 109 39.52 -8.30 4.15
C CYS A 109 41.00 -7.89 3.99
N ASP A 110 41.61 -8.17 2.83
CA ASP A 110 43.06 -7.99 2.62
C ASP A 110 43.43 -6.54 2.24
N THR A 111 42.69 -5.95 1.30
CA THR A 111 42.93 -4.58 0.79
C THR A 111 42.03 -3.53 1.43
N GLY A 112 41.02 -3.94 2.20
CA GLY A 112 40.09 -3.07 2.87
C GLY A 112 38.98 -2.50 1.98
N VAL A 113 38.63 -1.23 2.19
CA VAL A 113 37.65 -0.49 1.37
C VAL A 113 38.41 0.31 0.32
N ASP A 114 38.01 0.18 -0.95
CA ASP A 114 38.57 0.94 -2.07
C ASP A 114 38.59 2.46 -1.81
N ASP A 115 39.63 3.16 -2.29
CA ASP A 115 39.83 4.59 -2.05
C ASP A 115 38.65 5.45 -2.56
N GLN A 116 38.09 5.11 -3.73
CA GLN A 116 36.97 5.86 -4.29
C GLN A 116 35.68 5.58 -3.52
N LEU A 117 35.46 4.33 -3.10
CA LEU A 117 34.34 3.97 -2.23
C LEU A 117 34.45 4.64 -0.86
N ASN A 118 35.63 4.64 -0.24
CA ASN A 118 35.92 5.34 1.00
C ASN A 118 35.61 6.85 0.86
N LEU A 119 36.07 7.48 -0.22
CA LEU A 119 35.76 8.88 -0.51
C LEU A 119 34.26 9.14 -0.64
N MET A 120 33.49 8.23 -1.26
CA MET A 120 32.03 8.35 -1.30
C MET A 120 31.41 8.21 0.10
N ILE A 121 31.73 7.13 0.82
CA ILE A 121 31.23 6.89 2.18
C ILE A 121 31.52 8.10 3.07
N THR A 122 32.78 8.50 3.19
CA THR A 122 33.22 9.60 4.05
C THR A 122 32.61 10.96 3.65
N LYS A 123 32.33 11.19 2.36
CA LYS A 123 31.71 12.44 1.87
C LYS A 123 30.23 12.57 2.27
N TYR A 124 29.48 11.47 2.30
CA TYR A 124 28.05 11.48 2.59
C TYR A 124 27.71 10.98 4.00
N HIS A 125 28.67 10.39 4.71
CA HIS A 125 28.55 10.00 6.12
C HIS A 125 28.24 11.21 6.99
N ARG A 126 27.08 11.17 7.64
CA ARG A 126 26.72 12.19 8.64
C ARG A 126 27.45 11.86 9.94
N LYS A 127 28.01 12.87 10.62
CA LYS A 127 28.67 12.69 11.92
C LYS A 127 27.74 11.96 12.90
N GLU A 128 28.29 11.01 13.66
CA GLU A 128 27.52 10.07 14.51
C GLU A 128 26.55 9.17 13.71
N GLY A 129 26.88 8.95 12.43
CA GLY A 129 26.23 8.04 11.50
C GLY A 129 26.36 6.57 11.87
N LYS A 130 25.52 5.76 11.24
CA LYS A 130 25.71 4.31 11.11
C LYS A 130 25.51 3.96 9.64
N ILE A 131 26.10 2.87 9.15
CA ILE A 131 25.91 2.39 7.78
C ILE A 131 25.26 0.99 7.84
N ALA A 132 24.06 0.83 7.32
CA ALA A 132 23.52 -0.49 7.04
C ALA A 132 24.36 -1.22 5.98
N VAL A 133 24.60 -2.50 6.22
CA VAL A 133 25.29 -3.37 5.27
C VAL A 133 24.44 -4.61 5.03
N GLY A 134 24.51 -5.18 3.85
CA GLY A 134 23.79 -6.37 3.41
C GLY A 134 24.61 -7.64 3.56
N LYS A 135 25.79 -7.52 4.18
CA LYS A 135 26.70 -8.62 4.53
C LYS A 135 27.41 -8.36 5.86
N PRO A 136 27.49 -9.33 6.79
CA PRO A 136 28.14 -9.14 8.08
C PRO A 136 29.66 -8.99 7.97
N GLU A 137 30.28 -9.53 6.92
CA GLU A 137 31.70 -9.33 6.62
C GLU A 137 31.99 -7.85 6.38
N TYR A 138 31.05 -7.13 5.76
CA TYR A 138 31.24 -5.75 5.31
C TYR A 138 31.10 -4.75 6.43
N LYS A 139 30.24 -5.06 7.40
CA LYS A 139 30.21 -4.38 8.69
C LYS A 139 31.59 -4.43 9.31
N THR A 140 32.18 -5.63 9.40
CA THR A 140 33.51 -5.84 10.00
C THR A 140 34.60 -5.04 9.27
N ILE A 141 34.63 -5.08 7.94
CA ILE A 141 35.66 -4.39 7.12
C ILE A 141 35.49 -2.87 7.18
N ILE A 142 34.26 -2.33 7.08
CA ILE A 142 34.01 -0.88 7.14
C ILE A 142 34.26 -0.34 8.56
N GLU A 143 33.82 -1.04 9.61
CA GLU A 143 34.07 -0.66 11.00
C GLU A 143 35.57 -0.65 11.32
N ALA A 144 36.34 -1.63 10.82
CA ALA A 144 37.78 -1.71 11.04
C ALA A 144 38.57 -0.64 10.27
N ASN A 145 38.22 -0.38 9.00
CA ASN A 145 39.02 0.49 8.13
C ASN A 145 38.67 1.97 8.24
N LEU A 146 37.38 2.29 8.39
CA LEU A 146 36.89 3.67 8.39
C LEU A 146 36.53 4.18 9.80
N GLY A 147 36.43 3.29 10.79
CA GLY A 147 35.98 3.63 12.14
C GLY A 147 34.49 4.02 12.21
N ILE A 148 33.71 3.74 11.15
CA ILE A 148 32.29 4.08 11.04
C ILE A 148 31.46 2.88 11.49
N SER A 149 30.57 3.09 12.47
CA SER A 149 29.67 2.05 12.98
C SER A 149 28.70 1.55 11.91
N CYS A 150 28.44 0.24 11.86
CA CYS A 150 27.56 -0.38 10.88
C CYS A 150 26.39 -1.18 11.51
N LEU A 151 25.31 -1.30 10.75
CA LEU A 151 24.10 -2.08 11.07
C LEU A 151 23.97 -3.29 10.14
N TYR A 152 23.64 -4.44 10.71
CA TYR A 152 23.29 -5.67 10.00
C TYR A 152 22.28 -6.40 10.89
N ASP A 153 21.01 -6.28 10.57
CA ASP A 153 19.87 -6.78 11.36
C ASP A 153 18.66 -7.06 10.44
N GLU A 154 17.55 -7.53 11.01
CA GLU A 154 16.33 -7.89 10.26
C GLU A 154 15.72 -6.70 9.49
N PHE A 155 15.81 -5.48 10.04
CA PHE A 155 15.34 -4.26 9.37
C PHE A 155 16.17 -4.02 8.11
N VAL A 156 17.50 -4.12 8.23
CA VAL A 156 18.41 -3.97 7.09
C VAL A 156 18.19 -5.04 6.03
N MET A 157 17.96 -6.30 6.41
CA MET A 157 17.69 -7.38 5.46
C MET A 157 16.42 -7.16 4.64
N GLU A 158 15.34 -6.66 5.26
CA GLU A 158 14.08 -6.37 4.56
C GLU A 158 14.23 -5.19 3.57
N VAL A 159 15.04 -4.18 3.93
CA VAL A 159 15.41 -3.09 3.01
C VAL A 159 16.27 -3.59 1.86
N MET A 160 17.28 -4.45 2.12
CA MET A 160 18.14 -4.99 1.06
C MET A 160 17.34 -5.81 0.05
N TRP A 161 16.38 -6.60 0.51
CA TRP A 161 15.40 -7.28 -0.35
C TRP A 161 14.62 -6.27 -1.22
N GLY A 162 14.14 -5.19 -0.61
CA GLY A 162 13.36 -4.15 -1.29
C GLY A 162 14.14 -3.36 -2.35
N LEU A 163 15.37 -2.97 -2.03
CA LEU A 163 16.30 -2.33 -2.97
C LEU A 163 16.60 -3.27 -4.14
N THR A 164 16.86 -4.54 -3.86
CA THR A 164 17.11 -5.60 -4.86
C THR A 164 15.90 -5.78 -5.80
N ASN A 165 14.68 -5.78 -5.26
CA ASN A 165 13.44 -5.85 -6.07
C ASN A 165 13.28 -4.66 -7.05
N LEU A 166 13.63 -3.45 -6.62
CA LEU A 166 13.46 -2.20 -7.42
C LEU A 166 14.74 -1.68 -8.06
N MET A 167 15.81 -2.47 -8.04
CA MET A 167 17.15 -2.18 -8.56
C MET A 167 17.12 -1.61 -9.99
N HIS A 168 16.35 -2.26 -10.87
CA HIS A 168 16.08 -1.84 -12.26
C HIS A 168 15.47 -0.43 -12.43
N SER A 169 14.96 0.19 -11.36
CA SER A 169 14.39 1.55 -11.34
C SER A 169 15.23 2.53 -10.52
N LEU A 170 15.81 2.08 -9.39
CA LEU A 170 16.64 2.90 -8.50
C LEU A 170 18.05 3.13 -9.07
N VAL A 171 18.56 2.16 -9.82
CA VAL A 171 19.86 2.19 -10.50
C VAL A 171 19.66 1.67 -11.93
N PRO A 172 19.04 2.43 -12.85
CA PRO A 172 18.83 1.98 -14.23
C PRO A 172 20.14 1.76 -15.02
N GLU A 173 21.27 2.23 -14.52
CA GLU A 173 22.61 1.92 -14.99
C GLU A 173 23.02 0.45 -14.72
N GLU A 174 22.40 -0.17 -13.71
CA GLU A 174 22.57 -1.56 -13.30
C GLU A 174 21.69 -2.48 -14.17
N ASN A 175 22.29 -3.03 -15.22
CA ASN A 175 21.59 -3.73 -16.31
C ASN A 175 21.22 -5.20 -15.98
N SER A 176 20.98 -5.50 -14.71
CA SER A 176 21.02 -6.86 -14.19
C SER A 176 19.67 -7.40 -13.69
N GLN A 177 19.35 -8.60 -14.17
CA GLN A 177 18.18 -9.37 -13.76
C GLN A 177 18.52 -10.10 -12.48
N LEU A 178 17.56 -10.15 -11.56
CA LEU A 178 17.64 -10.93 -10.33
C LEU A 178 18.10 -12.37 -10.64
N SER A 179 19.17 -12.81 -9.97
CA SER A 179 19.63 -14.20 -10.00
C SER A 179 18.55 -15.14 -9.47
N LYS A 180 18.68 -16.46 -9.67
CA LYS A 180 17.71 -17.39 -9.06
C LYS A 180 17.79 -17.32 -7.53
N GLU A 181 18.99 -17.25 -6.96
CA GLU A 181 19.23 -17.07 -5.52
C GLU A 181 18.59 -15.78 -4.97
N ASP A 182 18.67 -14.65 -5.67
CA ASP A 182 18.01 -13.40 -5.23
C ASP A 182 16.48 -13.51 -5.31
N ARG A 183 15.94 -14.22 -6.31
CA ARG A 183 14.48 -14.54 -6.37
C ARG A 183 14.04 -15.54 -5.30
N LEU A 184 14.97 -16.29 -4.70
CA LEU A 184 14.66 -17.23 -3.61
C LEU A 184 14.49 -16.54 -2.25
N GLN A 185 14.83 -15.26 -2.12
CA GLN A 185 14.53 -14.48 -0.92
C GLN A 185 13.16 -13.79 -1.05
N MET A 186 12.22 -14.17 -0.19
CA MET A 186 10.94 -13.49 0.01
C MET A 186 11.07 -12.57 1.23
N SER A 187 10.57 -11.34 1.12
CA SER A 187 10.45 -10.43 2.28
C SER A 187 9.67 -11.07 3.42
N GLN A 188 10.10 -10.83 4.65
CA GLN A 188 9.48 -11.39 5.84
C GLN A 188 8.10 -10.77 6.10
N GLY A 189 7.94 -9.47 5.86
CA GLY A 189 6.64 -8.78 5.96
C GLY A 189 5.62 -9.24 4.91
N LEU A 190 6.05 -9.40 3.66
CA LEU A 190 5.23 -9.99 2.60
C LEU A 190 4.79 -11.42 2.97
N LYS A 191 5.73 -12.24 3.47
CA LYS A 191 5.44 -13.59 3.95
C LYS A 191 4.43 -13.60 5.10
N MET A 192 4.56 -12.69 6.05
CA MET A 192 3.62 -12.54 7.17
C MET A 192 2.22 -12.15 6.70
N LEU A 193 2.11 -11.24 5.73
CA LEU A 193 0.82 -10.87 5.12
C LEU A 193 0.18 -12.06 4.39
N LEU A 194 0.93 -12.77 3.54
CA LEU A 194 0.43 -13.92 2.79
C LEU A 194 -0.07 -15.03 3.73
N ASN A 195 0.71 -15.34 4.76
CA ASN A 195 0.33 -16.29 5.81
C ASN A 195 -0.93 -15.86 6.57
N ARG A 196 -1.08 -14.57 6.94
CA ARG A 196 -2.29 -14.02 7.60
C ARG A 196 -3.56 -14.32 6.78
N TYR A 197 -3.44 -14.31 5.45
CA TYR A 197 -4.54 -14.57 4.54
C TYR A 197 -4.76 -16.05 4.16
N GLY A 198 -3.89 -16.95 4.65
CA GLY A 198 -3.93 -18.39 4.38
C GLY A 198 -3.31 -18.79 3.05
N PHE A 199 -2.42 -17.97 2.49
CA PHE A 199 -1.71 -18.27 1.24
C PHE A 199 -0.33 -18.87 1.53
N ASP A 200 -0.13 -20.14 1.16
CA ASP A 200 1.20 -20.75 1.09
C ASP A 200 1.85 -20.38 -0.25
N VAL A 201 2.88 -19.55 -0.20
CA VAL A 201 3.59 -19.02 -1.38
C VAL A 201 5.07 -19.30 -1.23
N LYS A 202 5.67 -19.94 -2.24
CA LYS A 202 7.11 -20.14 -2.31
C LYS A 202 7.80 -18.90 -2.90
N PRO A 203 9.03 -18.55 -2.51
CA PRO A 203 9.72 -17.36 -3.02
C PRO A 203 9.74 -17.27 -4.56
N GLY A 204 10.03 -18.38 -5.25
CA GLY A 204 10.04 -18.44 -6.71
C GLY A 204 8.69 -18.21 -7.41
N MET A 205 7.57 -18.18 -6.68
CA MET A 205 6.26 -17.81 -7.22
C MET A 205 6.04 -16.28 -7.21
N VAL A 206 6.77 -15.54 -6.38
CA VAL A 206 6.59 -14.10 -6.21
C VAL A 206 6.99 -13.38 -7.49
N ASN A 207 6.07 -12.55 -7.96
CA ASN A 207 6.26 -11.71 -9.14
C ASN A 207 5.62 -10.34 -8.89
N LYS A 208 5.91 -9.37 -9.78
CA LYS A 208 5.42 -8.00 -9.66
C LYS A 208 3.90 -7.88 -9.44
N ARG A 209 3.07 -8.69 -10.13
CA ARG A 209 1.60 -8.62 -9.97
C ARG A 209 1.17 -9.10 -8.58
N ILE A 210 1.78 -10.16 -8.06
CA ILE A 210 1.52 -10.64 -6.68
C ILE A 210 1.96 -9.58 -5.67
N LEU A 211 3.13 -8.97 -5.86
CA LEU A 211 3.67 -7.95 -4.96
C LEU A 211 2.80 -6.68 -4.91
N GLU A 212 2.36 -6.20 -6.08
CA GLU A 212 1.43 -5.08 -6.21
C GLU A 212 0.07 -5.38 -5.56
N ALA A 213 -0.51 -6.55 -5.85
CA ALA A 213 -1.80 -6.97 -5.26
C ALA A 213 -1.73 -7.23 -3.75
N ALA A 214 -0.58 -7.70 -3.25
CA ALA A 214 -0.30 -7.84 -1.82
C ALA A 214 -0.17 -6.48 -1.15
N SER A 215 0.53 -5.51 -1.76
CA SER A 215 0.60 -4.13 -1.26
C SER A 215 -0.78 -3.48 -1.20
N ASP A 216 -1.58 -3.60 -2.28
CA ASP A 216 -2.96 -3.10 -2.31
C ASP A 216 -3.84 -3.73 -1.21
N LEU A 217 -3.65 -5.02 -0.91
CA LEU A 217 -4.37 -5.71 0.16
C LEU A 217 -3.89 -5.26 1.54
N TYR A 218 -2.58 -5.03 1.72
CA TYR A 218 -2.03 -4.43 2.92
C TYR A 218 -2.62 -3.05 3.15
N ASP A 219 -2.67 -2.17 2.13
CA ASP A 219 -3.31 -0.83 2.25
C ASP A 219 -4.79 -0.93 2.63
N CYS A 220 -5.47 -2.03 2.30
CA CYS A 220 -6.85 -2.28 2.72
C CYS A 220 -6.96 -2.80 4.17
N ASP A 221 -5.91 -3.37 4.75
CA ASP A 221 -5.84 -3.76 6.17
C ASP A 221 -5.40 -2.57 7.03
N ASP A 222 -4.33 -1.90 6.61
CA ASP A 222 -3.70 -0.75 7.25
C ASP A 222 -4.40 0.57 6.85
N CYS A 223 -5.69 0.52 6.53
CA CYS A 223 -6.52 1.68 6.18
C CYS A 223 -6.90 2.51 7.43
N ASP A 224 -5.88 2.88 8.19
CA ASP A 224 -5.90 3.60 9.45
C ASP A 224 -6.85 4.81 9.43
N ASP A 225 -6.78 5.64 8.38
CA ASP A 225 -7.53 6.90 8.26
C ASP A 225 -9.05 6.76 8.33
N CYS A 226 -9.59 5.57 8.02
CA CYS A 226 -11.02 5.35 7.94
C CYS A 226 -11.51 4.39 9.03
N GLU A 227 -10.75 3.35 9.37
CA GLU A 227 -11.03 2.53 10.55
C GLU A 227 -10.80 3.35 11.83
N LYS A 228 -9.61 3.93 12.09
CA LYS A 228 -9.33 4.67 13.35
C LYS A 228 -10.24 5.90 13.54
N LYS A 229 -10.44 6.71 12.50
CA LYS A 229 -11.32 7.90 12.52
C LYS A 229 -12.75 7.58 12.95
N ASN A 230 -13.31 6.49 12.44
CA ASN A 230 -14.67 6.07 12.75
C ASN A 230 -14.74 5.14 13.97
N ASN A 231 -13.63 4.50 14.37
CA ASN A 231 -13.54 3.54 15.48
C ASN A 231 -14.16 4.10 16.77
N TRP A 232 -13.68 5.25 17.27
CA TRP A 232 -14.19 5.83 18.52
C TRP A 232 -15.71 6.08 18.46
N SER A 233 -16.19 6.60 17.32
CA SER A 233 -17.62 6.89 17.11
C SER A 233 -18.46 5.61 17.06
N LEU A 234 -18.00 4.58 16.34
CA LEU A 234 -18.66 3.28 16.23
C LEU A 234 -18.64 2.50 17.55
N ARG A 235 -17.52 2.51 18.29
CA ARG A 235 -17.40 1.89 19.64
C ARG A 235 -18.24 2.62 20.69
N ARG A 236 -18.34 3.96 20.62
CA ARG A 236 -19.29 4.73 21.44
C ARG A 236 -20.72 4.35 21.12
N ALA A 237 -21.07 4.23 19.84
CA ALA A 237 -22.41 3.84 19.44
C ALA A 237 -22.72 2.36 19.78
N GLY A 238 -21.73 1.47 19.79
CA GLY A 238 -21.85 0.09 20.30
C GLY A 238 -22.19 0.03 21.79
N ARG A 239 -21.65 0.93 22.62
CA ARG A 239 -22.10 1.08 24.02
C ARG A 239 -23.57 1.47 24.11
N ASN A 240 -24.03 2.40 23.27
CA ASN A 240 -25.46 2.73 23.20
C ASN A 240 -26.33 1.52 22.79
N LEU A 241 -25.82 0.57 21.99
CA LEU A 241 -26.55 -0.69 21.68
C LEU A 241 -26.75 -1.56 22.93
N MET A 242 -25.78 -1.57 23.83
CA MET A 242 -25.89 -2.25 25.13
C MET A 242 -26.84 -1.49 26.07
N ASP A 243 -26.69 -0.17 26.20
CA ASP A 243 -27.48 0.63 27.14
C ASP A 243 -28.97 0.70 26.77
N ILE A 244 -29.30 0.79 25.47
CA ILE A 244 -30.68 1.00 24.98
C ILE A 244 -31.38 -0.32 24.62
N SER A 245 -30.63 -1.29 24.08
CA SER A 245 -31.16 -2.56 23.56
C SER A 245 -30.57 -3.80 24.23
N SER A 246 -29.70 -3.69 25.23
CA SER A 246 -29.03 -4.83 25.87
C SER A 246 -28.32 -5.76 24.86
N ILE A 247 -27.78 -5.18 23.79
CA ILE A 247 -27.02 -5.90 22.76
C ILE A 247 -25.53 -5.68 23.06
N ASN A 248 -24.84 -6.73 23.51
CA ASN A 248 -23.38 -6.68 23.58
C ASN A 248 -22.81 -6.66 22.15
N SER A 249 -21.93 -5.70 21.90
CA SER A 249 -21.27 -5.46 20.61
C SER A 249 -19.77 -5.16 20.75
N GLU A 250 -19.18 -5.50 21.90
CA GLU A 250 -17.76 -5.32 22.19
C GLU A 250 -16.88 -6.11 21.21
N ASP A 251 -17.26 -7.35 20.91
CA ASP A 251 -16.60 -8.28 19.98
C ASP A 251 -16.86 -7.94 18.49
N TRP A 252 -17.77 -7.00 18.18
CA TRP A 252 -18.15 -6.73 16.80
C TRP A 252 -17.07 -5.95 16.05
N GLY A 253 -16.84 -6.33 14.78
CA GLY A 253 -16.02 -5.53 13.85
C GLY A 253 -16.71 -4.20 13.46
N LEU A 254 -15.93 -3.23 12.99
CA LEU A 254 -16.43 -1.89 12.66
C LEU A 254 -17.54 -1.90 11.58
N LEU A 255 -17.42 -2.77 10.57
CA LEU A 255 -18.49 -2.98 9.59
C LEU A 255 -19.80 -3.42 10.28
N LYS A 256 -19.74 -4.41 11.17
CA LYS A 256 -20.90 -4.94 11.90
C LYS A 256 -21.55 -3.89 12.80
N LEU A 257 -20.75 -3.08 13.50
CA LEU A 257 -21.24 -1.91 14.22
C LEU A 257 -21.94 -0.92 13.27
N SER A 258 -21.32 -0.55 12.14
CA SER A 258 -21.90 0.41 11.20
C SER A 258 -23.22 -0.07 10.60
N THR A 259 -23.33 -1.36 10.26
CA THR A 259 -24.56 -1.98 9.74
C THR A 259 -25.67 -1.96 10.78
N ALA A 260 -25.38 -2.25 12.05
CA ALA A 260 -26.36 -2.15 13.13
C ALA A 260 -26.90 -0.73 13.32
N LEU A 261 -26.03 0.29 13.21
CA LEU A 261 -26.45 1.69 13.25
C LEU A 261 -27.24 2.10 12.02
N MET A 262 -26.93 1.54 10.84
CA MET A 262 -27.72 1.76 9.62
C MET A 262 -29.15 1.22 9.80
N ILE A 263 -29.29 0.00 10.34
CA ILE A 263 -30.58 -0.63 10.67
C ILE A 263 -31.37 0.26 11.65
N VAL A 264 -30.74 0.69 12.75
CA VAL A 264 -31.37 1.56 13.77
C VAL A 264 -31.75 2.94 13.21
N CYS A 265 -30.95 3.52 12.32
CA CYS A 265 -31.26 4.83 11.73
C CYS A 265 -32.39 4.75 10.68
N TYR A 266 -32.45 3.64 9.95
CA TYR A 266 -33.31 3.46 8.78
C TYR A 266 -34.04 2.10 8.82
N PRO A 267 -34.88 1.84 9.86
CA PRO A 267 -35.55 0.54 10.06
C PRO A 267 -36.50 0.13 8.92
N GLU A 268 -36.82 1.08 8.04
CA GLU A 268 -37.72 0.92 6.89
C GLU A 268 -36.97 0.87 5.53
N GLU A 269 -35.65 1.12 5.47
CA GLU A 269 -34.93 1.13 4.19
C GLU A 269 -34.86 -0.28 3.59
N LYS A 270 -34.96 -0.36 2.25
CA LYS A 270 -34.89 -1.63 1.49
C LYS A 270 -33.62 -2.44 1.75
N ILE A 271 -32.55 -1.83 2.28
CA ILE A 271 -31.36 -2.53 2.78
C ILE A 271 -31.76 -3.63 3.77
N ILE A 272 -32.66 -3.35 4.72
CA ILE A 272 -33.17 -4.35 5.67
C ILE A 272 -33.96 -5.45 4.96
N ALA A 273 -34.73 -5.12 3.91
CA ALA A 273 -35.38 -6.14 3.10
C ALA A 273 -34.39 -7.04 2.34
N CYS A 274 -33.23 -6.53 1.90
CA CYS A 274 -32.15 -7.33 1.33
C CYS A 274 -31.37 -8.15 2.38
N LEU A 275 -31.27 -7.65 3.63
CA LEU A 275 -30.67 -8.37 4.75
C LEU A 275 -31.59 -9.45 5.33
N LEU A 276 -32.91 -9.28 5.22
CA LEU A 276 -33.92 -10.23 5.72
C LEU A 276 -34.39 -11.26 4.68
N LYS A 277 -34.30 -10.95 3.38
CA LYS A 277 -34.75 -11.87 2.31
C LYS A 277 -33.57 -12.57 1.66
N HIS A 278 -33.63 -13.90 1.60
CA HIS A 278 -32.77 -14.77 0.80
C HIS A 278 -32.93 -14.60 -0.74
N SER A 279 -33.25 -13.40 -1.24
CA SER A 279 -33.48 -13.13 -2.66
C SER A 279 -32.31 -12.36 -3.26
N THR A 280 -31.61 -12.99 -4.20
CA THR A 280 -30.41 -12.49 -4.89
C THR A 280 -30.70 -11.51 -6.04
N ASP A 281 -31.96 -11.13 -6.25
CA ASP A 281 -32.44 -10.62 -7.54
C ASP A 281 -32.70 -9.11 -7.55
N LEU A 282 -32.45 -8.43 -6.42
CA LEU A 282 -32.40 -6.97 -6.38
C LEU A 282 -31.04 -6.47 -6.88
N LEU A 283 -30.95 -6.33 -8.21
CA LEU A 283 -29.91 -5.58 -8.92
C LEU A 283 -29.93 -4.11 -8.51
N ILE A 284 -29.27 -3.77 -7.39
CA ILE A 284 -29.00 -2.38 -7.02
C ILE A 284 -27.68 -1.98 -7.70
N ALA A 285 -27.77 -1.32 -8.85
CA ALA A 285 -26.61 -0.83 -9.62
C ALA A 285 -25.80 0.30 -8.91
N SER A 286 -26.11 0.61 -7.65
CA SER A 286 -25.47 1.69 -6.87
C SER A 286 -25.05 1.32 -5.43
N TYR A 287 -25.36 0.13 -4.91
CA TYR A 287 -25.00 -0.33 -3.56
C TYR A 287 -24.89 -1.87 -3.48
N PRO A 288 -24.11 -2.41 -2.53
CA PRO A 288 -22.90 -3.20 -2.79
C PRO A 288 -23.12 -4.55 -3.49
N ARG A 289 -22.03 -5.09 -4.06
CA ARG A 289 -21.99 -6.41 -4.72
C ARG A 289 -22.53 -7.53 -3.80
N ARG A 290 -23.08 -8.58 -4.43
CA ARG A 290 -23.74 -9.75 -3.80
C ARG A 290 -23.02 -10.28 -2.55
N GLU A 291 -21.70 -10.29 -2.56
CA GLU A 291 -20.88 -10.82 -1.46
C GLU A 291 -20.99 -10.02 -0.15
N VAL A 292 -21.08 -8.68 -0.20
CA VAL A 292 -21.33 -7.89 1.02
C VAL A 292 -22.72 -8.17 1.56
N ILE A 293 -23.70 -8.39 0.68
CA ILE A 293 -25.07 -8.71 1.05
C ILE A 293 -25.10 -10.07 1.76
N GLU A 294 -24.46 -11.12 1.21
CA GLU A 294 -24.35 -12.44 1.84
C GLU A 294 -23.60 -12.41 3.17
N CYS A 295 -22.50 -11.65 3.27
CA CYS A 295 -21.78 -11.44 4.54
C CYS A 295 -22.66 -10.71 5.58
N SER A 296 -23.46 -9.74 5.14
CA SER A 296 -24.32 -8.95 6.02
C SER A 296 -25.59 -9.69 6.46
N GLN A 297 -26.12 -10.60 5.63
CA GLN A 297 -27.22 -11.52 6.00
C GLN A 297 -26.81 -12.46 7.13
N LYS A 298 -25.55 -12.92 7.15
CA LYS A 298 -24.99 -13.78 8.21
C LYS A 298 -24.45 -13.01 9.43
N MET A 299 -24.54 -11.69 9.42
CA MET A 299 -23.84 -10.81 10.38
C MET A 299 -24.54 -10.75 11.75
N PHE A 300 -25.86 -10.91 11.78
CA PHE A 300 -26.69 -10.86 12.99
C PHE A 300 -27.55 -12.12 13.11
N SER A 301 -27.79 -12.58 14.34
CA SER A 301 -28.87 -13.54 14.58
C SER A 301 -30.23 -12.88 14.36
N PRO A 302 -31.29 -13.66 14.04
CA PRO A 302 -32.65 -13.13 13.88
C PRO A 302 -33.12 -12.31 15.08
N ASP A 303 -32.80 -12.73 16.31
CA ASP A 303 -33.19 -12.03 17.54
C ASP A 303 -32.53 -10.66 17.66
N VAL A 304 -31.23 -10.55 17.39
CA VAL A 304 -30.50 -9.28 17.39
C VAL A 304 -31.06 -8.35 16.32
N LEU A 305 -31.34 -8.86 15.12
CA LEU A 305 -31.88 -8.08 14.02
C LEU A 305 -33.30 -7.58 14.31
N SER A 306 -34.17 -8.45 14.84
CA SER A 306 -35.51 -8.09 15.32
C SER A 306 -35.43 -6.98 16.38
N LYS A 307 -34.54 -7.13 17.37
CA LYS A 307 -34.37 -6.16 18.46
C LYS A 307 -33.84 -4.82 17.97
N LEU A 308 -32.87 -4.79 17.04
CA LEU A 308 -32.36 -3.56 16.43
C LEU A 308 -33.47 -2.77 15.70
N VAL A 309 -34.40 -3.47 15.03
CA VAL A 309 -35.54 -2.85 14.35
C VAL A 309 -36.61 -2.38 15.36
N THR A 310 -36.99 -3.21 16.33
CA THR A 310 -38.00 -2.86 17.35
C THR A 310 -37.56 -1.68 18.22
N ASP A 311 -36.29 -1.64 18.60
CA ASP A 311 -35.76 -0.60 19.48
C ASP A 311 -35.29 0.66 18.73
N ALA A 312 -35.27 0.66 17.39
CA ALA A 312 -34.82 1.78 16.56
C ALA A 312 -35.37 3.17 16.99
N PRO A 313 -36.67 3.34 17.36
CA PRO A 313 -37.20 4.63 17.82
C PRO A 313 -36.52 5.18 19.08
N LYS A 314 -35.98 4.32 19.96
CA LYS A 314 -35.34 4.71 21.23
C LYS A 314 -34.03 5.49 21.02
N TYR A 315 -33.42 5.40 19.84
CA TYR A 315 -32.11 5.99 19.55
C TYR A 315 -32.18 7.44 19.03
N GLY A 316 -33.37 8.03 18.89
CA GLY A 316 -33.60 9.26 18.11
C GLY A 316 -32.75 10.49 18.46
N ILE A 317 -32.32 10.63 19.72
CA ILE A 317 -31.46 11.75 20.17
C ILE A 317 -29.96 11.38 20.06
N TRP A 318 -29.63 10.09 20.14
CA TRP A 318 -28.27 9.58 20.32
C TRP A 318 -27.51 9.34 19.01
N ILE A 319 -28.20 9.21 17.87
CA ILE A 319 -27.59 8.83 16.59
C ILE A 319 -27.98 9.81 15.47
N LYS A 320 -26.97 10.39 14.81
CA LYS A 320 -27.14 11.27 13.64
C LYS A 320 -27.26 10.44 12.36
N LYS A 321 -28.49 10.17 11.91
CA LYS A 321 -28.81 9.32 10.73
C LYS A 321 -27.88 9.53 9.53
N ARG A 322 -27.72 10.78 9.06
CA ARG A 322 -26.86 11.12 7.89
C ARG A 322 -25.37 10.78 8.11
N THR A 323 -24.87 10.92 9.34
CA THR A 323 -23.50 10.56 9.69
C THR A 323 -23.32 9.05 9.72
N SER A 324 -24.25 8.32 10.35
CA SER A 324 -24.24 6.85 10.38
C SER A 324 -24.30 6.24 8.99
N LYS A 325 -25.14 6.81 8.09
CA LYS A 325 -25.19 6.40 6.69
C LYS A 325 -23.83 6.53 6.01
N ARG A 326 -23.21 7.72 6.04
CA ARG A 326 -21.89 7.94 5.42
C ARG A 326 -20.81 7.00 5.98
N ILE A 327 -20.78 6.79 7.29
CA ILE A 327 -19.81 5.87 7.92
C ILE A 327 -20.06 4.42 7.47
N HIS A 328 -21.32 3.99 7.36
CA HIS A 328 -21.64 2.66 6.85
C HIS A 328 -21.26 2.50 5.37
N GLU A 329 -21.51 3.51 4.54
CA GLU A 329 -21.11 3.55 3.13
C GLU A 329 -19.58 3.47 2.96
N GLU A 330 -18.83 4.23 3.78
CA GLU A 330 -17.36 4.15 3.89
C GLU A 330 -16.91 2.72 4.28
N MET A 331 -17.47 2.14 5.34
CA MET A 331 -17.12 0.78 5.83
C MET A 331 -17.42 -0.33 4.82
N VAL A 332 -18.56 -0.23 4.12
CA VAL A 332 -18.97 -1.17 3.06
C VAL A 332 -18.00 -1.09 1.87
N PHE A 333 -17.60 0.11 1.46
CA PHE A 333 -16.62 0.29 0.39
C PHE A 333 -15.28 -0.37 0.74
N LEU A 334 -14.73 -0.10 1.92
CA LEU A 334 -13.45 -0.64 2.38
C LEU A 334 -13.46 -2.17 2.48
N TYR A 335 -14.54 -2.74 3.03
CA TYR A 335 -14.69 -4.18 3.13
C TYR A 335 -14.80 -4.84 1.74
N GLN A 336 -15.48 -4.20 0.79
CA GLN A 336 -15.53 -4.67 -0.60
C GLN A 336 -14.16 -4.61 -1.25
N GLN A 337 -13.39 -3.52 -1.07
CA GLN A 337 -12.02 -3.42 -1.57
C GLN A 337 -11.14 -4.54 -1.01
N ARG A 338 -11.19 -4.81 0.30
CA ARG A 338 -10.43 -5.91 0.94
C ARG A 338 -10.80 -7.28 0.35
N ILE A 339 -12.09 -7.56 0.10
CA ILE A 339 -12.55 -8.77 -0.58
C ILE A 339 -12.00 -8.86 -2.01
N GLU A 340 -12.09 -7.79 -2.79
CA GLU A 340 -11.67 -7.77 -4.20
C GLU A 340 -10.16 -7.92 -4.35
N LYS A 341 -9.36 -7.23 -3.52
CA LYS A 341 -7.91 -7.36 -3.50
C LYS A 341 -7.48 -8.75 -3.04
N ARG A 342 -8.14 -9.34 -2.03
CA ARG A 342 -7.89 -10.74 -1.62
C ARG A 342 -8.19 -11.74 -2.74
N LYS A 343 -9.30 -11.56 -3.47
CA LYS A 343 -9.65 -12.41 -4.62
C LYS A 343 -8.65 -12.27 -5.76
N LEU A 344 -8.25 -11.05 -6.10
CA LEU A 344 -7.23 -10.78 -7.12
C LEU A 344 -5.92 -11.48 -6.74
N LEU A 345 -5.45 -11.30 -5.51
CA LEU A 345 -4.25 -11.94 -4.99
C LEU A 345 -4.34 -13.47 -5.06
N ALA A 346 -5.48 -14.07 -4.66
CA ALA A 346 -5.71 -15.51 -4.76
C ALA A 346 -5.61 -16.03 -6.21
N THR A 347 -6.21 -15.31 -7.18
CA THR A 347 -6.12 -15.65 -8.61
C THR A 347 -4.67 -15.58 -9.10
N LEU A 348 -3.94 -14.52 -8.76
CA LEU A 348 -2.54 -14.31 -9.16
C LEU A 348 -1.61 -15.38 -8.57
N ILE A 349 -1.84 -15.78 -7.33
CA ILE A 349 -1.10 -16.88 -6.69
C ILE A 349 -1.42 -18.20 -7.41
N GLY A 350 -2.69 -18.49 -7.70
CA GLY A 350 -3.09 -19.69 -8.45
C GLY A 350 -2.59 -19.75 -9.90
N GLU A 351 -2.36 -18.59 -10.54
CA GLU A 351 -1.64 -18.48 -11.81
C GLU A 351 -0.15 -18.84 -11.61
N ALA A 352 0.51 -18.24 -10.62
CA ALA A 352 1.94 -18.45 -10.35
C ALA A 352 2.27 -19.87 -9.86
N THR A 353 1.41 -20.51 -9.06
CA THR A 353 1.58 -21.91 -8.63
C THR A 353 1.73 -22.84 -9.83
N LYS A 354 0.86 -22.71 -10.84
CA LYS A 354 0.86 -23.56 -12.04
C LYS A 354 2.14 -23.39 -12.87
N VAL A 355 2.60 -22.14 -13.01
CA VAL A 355 3.87 -21.84 -13.72
C VAL A 355 5.04 -22.45 -12.96
N TYR A 356 5.11 -22.22 -11.64
CA TYR A 356 6.17 -22.75 -10.80
C TYR A 356 6.21 -24.29 -10.78
N GLU A 357 5.05 -24.95 -10.67
CA GLU A 357 4.96 -26.43 -10.72
C GLU A 357 5.39 -27.01 -12.07
N ALA A 358 5.06 -26.35 -13.18
CA ALA A 358 5.53 -26.73 -14.51
C ALA A 358 7.05 -26.58 -14.65
N GLU A 359 7.62 -25.46 -14.20
CA GLU A 359 9.08 -25.23 -14.18
C GLU A 359 9.81 -26.27 -13.30
N GLN A 360 9.25 -26.65 -12.15
CA GLN A 360 9.83 -27.71 -11.31
C GLN A 360 9.75 -29.09 -11.97
N ALA A 361 8.67 -29.39 -12.69
CA ALA A 361 8.53 -30.66 -13.41
C ALA A 361 9.56 -30.79 -14.55
N GLU A 362 9.75 -29.73 -15.34
CA GLU A 362 10.77 -29.71 -16.42
C GLU A 362 12.20 -29.91 -15.87
N LEU A 363 12.51 -29.35 -14.70
CA LEU A 363 13.80 -29.51 -14.02
C LEU A 363 14.02 -30.92 -13.43
N LEU A 364 12.98 -31.75 -13.30
CA LEU A 364 13.09 -33.14 -12.85
C LEU A 364 13.12 -34.14 -14.02
N THR A 365 12.87 -33.67 -15.25
CA THR A 365 12.89 -34.49 -16.47
C THR A 365 14.14 -34.30 -17.34
N ASN A 366 15.03 -33.39 -16.95
CA ASN A 366 16.33 -33.12 -17.58
C ASN A 366 17.48 -33.39 -16.60
#